data_AF-A0A310SAK5-F1
#
_entry.id   AF-A0A310SAK5-F1
#
_cell.length_a   1.000
_cell.length_b   1.000
_cell.length_c   1.000
_cell.angle_alpha   90.00
_cell.angle_beta   90.00
_cell.angle_gamma   90.00
#
_symmetry.space_group_name_H-M   'P 1'
#
loop_
_entity.id
_entity.type
_entity.pdbx_description
1 polymer ?
#
loop_
_entity_poly.entity_id
_entity_poly.type
_entity_poly.pdbx_seq_one_letter_code
_entity_poly.pdbx_strand_id
1 'polypeptide(L)'
;MEEEISVRIEGNATKPERTLRPIMYVSWLLGVGVARPGNCPKWITIVLRVIHFSLCSVIVAFSVVDFTNFGKEFTSKLFEIMYCMNETICHLAAYYYVYHVMRHYDKWAELMNMLESLDQNISKDMAINDGYVKISQILAILVTLLCGPVSLVTHVLYYYFTAPDQIFASDLLLYYTIAQTLVNSFVFDVVVYMICHRFRAINEMIRQLNENSAAYWIALKIRRIRKLHNGTCIDTFLAV
;
A
#
# COMPACT_ATOMS: atom_id res chain seq x y z
N MET A 1 -36.95 -1.21 25.58
CA MET A 1 -36.36 -1.57 24.28
C MET A 1 -35.36 -0.47 23.99
N GLU A 2 -34.14 -0.66 24.47
CA GLU A 2 -33.09 0.35 24.38
C GLU A 2 -32.25 -0.04 23.17
N GLU A 3 -32.24 0.82 22.14
CA GLU A 3 -31.29 0.69 21.06
C GLU A 3 -29.90 1.00 21.64
N GLU A 4 -29.06 -0.03 21.78
CA GLU A 4 -27.62 0.18 21.96
C GLU A 4 -27.08 0.85 20.69
N ILE A 5 -27.16 2.18 20.65
CA ILE A 5 -26.40 3.01 19.73
C ILE A 5 -24.93 2.84 20.14
N SER A 6 -24.34 1.75 19.67
CA SER A 6 -22.91 1.49 19.73
C SER A 6 -22.22 2.46 18.78
N VAL A 7 -22.10 3.71 19.24
CA VAL A 7 -21.22 4.72 18.66
C VAL A 7 -19.80 4.14 18.75
N ARG A 8 -19.39 3.43 17.70
CA ARG A 8 -17.99 3.11 17.46
C ARG A 8 -17.27 4.45 17.45
N ILE A 9 -16.47 4.69 18.48
CA ILE A 9 -15.65 5.88 18.60
C ILE A 9 -14.72 5.93 17.38
N GLU A 10 -15.02 6.81 16.42
CA GLU A 10 -14.06 7.27 15.43
C GLU A 10 -12.88 7.89 16.18
N GLY A 11 -11.83 7.12 16.45
CA GLY A 11 -10.70 7.65 17.22
C GLY A 11 -9.53 6.70 17.49
N ASN A 12 -9.76 5.39 17.57
CA ASN A 12 -8.68 4.44 17.89
C ASN A 12 -8.38 3.47 16.74
N ALA A 13 -7.36 3.81 15.95
CA ALA A 13 -6.74 2.88 15.00
C ALA A 13 -6.33 1.57 15.69
N THR A 14 -6.52 0.44 15.03
CA THR A 14 -6.25 -0.89 15.59
C THR A 14 -4.75 -1.12 15.79
N LYS A 15 -4.35 -2.14 16.58
CA LYS A 15 -2.91 -2.49 16.74
C LYS A 15 -2.19 -2.73 15.39
N PRO A 16 -2.70 -3.56 14.45
CA PRO A 16 -2.04 -3.75 13.14
C PRO A 16 -2.04 -2.47 12.30
N GLU A 17 -3.12 -1.67 12.34
CA GLU A 17 -3.18 -0.39 11.61
C GLU A 17 -2.15 0.63 12.13
N ARG A 18 -1.94 0.71 13.46
CA ARG A 18 -0.85 1.51 14.06
C ARG A 18 0.53 1.02 13.63
N THR A 19 0.71 -0.29 13.47
CA THR A 19 1.97 -0.88 13.02
C THR A 19 2.27 -0.52 11.57
N LEU A 20 1.28 -0.54 10.68
CA LEU A 20 1.42 -0.18 9.25
C LEU A 20 1.37 1.33 8.97
N ARG A 21 0.99 2.15 9.96
CA ARG A 21 0.77 3.59 9.78
C ARG A 21 1.91 4.31 9.03
N PRO A 22 3.21 4.06 9.27
CA PRO A 22 4.29 4.74 8.54
C PRO A 22 4.21 4.56 7.02
N ILE A 23 4.18 3.31 6.52
CA ILE A 23 4.17 3.07 5.08
C ILE A 23 2.84 3.49 4.44
N MET A 24 1.72 3.32 5.14
CA MET A 24 0.42 3.78 4.66
C MET A 24 0.35 5.30 4.54
N TYR A 25 0.97 6.05 5.45
CA TYR A 25 1.03 7.52 5.37
C TYR A 25 1.85 7.99 4.16
N VAL A 26 3.03 7.41 3.93
CA VAL A 26 3.89 7.72 2.78
C VAL A 26 3.19 7.36 1.46
N SER A 27 2.58 6.18 1.38
CA SER A 27 1.82 5.71 0.22
C SER A 27 0.59 6.58 -0.06
N TRP A 28 -0.15 6.99 0.99
CA TRP A 28 -1.29 7.89 0.87
C TRP A 28 -0.89 9.26 0.32
N LEU A 29 0.19 9.84 0.89
CA LEU A 29 0.78 11.12 0.48
C LEU A 29 1.24 11.09 -0.98
N LEU A 30 1.87 9.99 -1.42
CA LEU A 30 2.30 9.75 -2.81
C LEU A 30 1.15 9.40 -3.77
N GLY A 31 -0.11 9.67 -3.44
CA GLY A 31 -1.21 9.53 -4.41
C GLY A 31 -1.75 8.11 -4.61
N VAL A 32 -1.13 7.06 -4.04
CA VAL A 32 -1.43 5.65 -4.39
C VAL A 32 -2.03 4.80 -3.25
N GLY A 33 -1.83 5.19 -1.99
CA GLY A 33 -2.22 4.38 -0.83
C GLY A 33 -3.73 4.12 -0.72
N VAL A 34 -4.10 2.86 -0.46
CA VAL A 34 -5.49 2.41 -0.27
C VAL A 34 -6.06 2.92 1.07
N ALA A 35 -5.23 3.01 2.11
CA ALA A 35 -5.65 3.51 3.41
C ALA A 35 -5.42 5.01 3.56
N ARG A 36 -6.40 5.66 4.19
CA ARG A 36 -6.30 7.00 4.75
C ARG A 36 -5.68 6.91 6.16
N PRO A 37 -4.83 7.85 6.60
CA PRO A 37 -4.50 7.99 8.02
C PRO A 37 -5.78 8.22 8.84
N GLY A 38 -6.00 7.48 9.92
CA GLY A 38 -7.25 7.52 10.70
C GLY A 38 -7.77 8.93 11.04
N ASN A 39 -6.88 9.89 11.27
CA ASN A 39 -7.23 11.27 11.64
C ASN A 39 -7.56 12.20 10.42
N CYS A 40 -7.23 11.79 9.19
CA CYS A 40 -7.26 12.55 7.92
C CYS A 40 -8.60 12.66 7.15
N PRO A 41 -9.65 13.45 7.49
CA PRO A 41 -11.03 13.29 6.96
C PRO A 41 -11.16 13.06 5.43
N LYS A 42 -12.14 12.23 5.00
CA LYS A 42 -12.25 11.63 3.65
C LYS A 42 -12.10 12.62 2.48
N TRP A 43 -12.58 13.86 2.64
CA TRP A 43 -12.44 14.92 1.64
C TRP A 43 -10.97 15.31 1.38
N ILE A 44 -10.07 15.23 2.37
CA ILE A 44 -8.63 15.49 2.20
C ILE A 44 -8.03 14.45 1.25
N THR A 45 -8.39 13.16 1.37
CA THR A 45 -7.97 12.14 0.40
C THR A 45 -8.48 12.47 -1.00
N ILE A 46 -9.73 12.92 -1.15
CA ILE A 46 -10.29 13.31 -2.46
C ILE A 46 -9.51 14.50 -3.04
N VAL A 47 -9.31 15.58 -2.28
CA VAL A 47 -8.52 16.75 -2.70
C VAL A 47 -7.10 16.35 -3.07
N LEU A 48 -6.44 15.52 -2.27
CA LEU A 48 -5.10 15.01 -2.56
C LEU A 48 -5.07 14.21 -3.87
N ARG A 49 -6.08 13.37 -4.15
CA ARG A 49 -6.17 12.62 -5.41
C ARG A 49 -6.48 13.54 -6.60
N VAL A 50 -7.29 14.60 -6.43
CA VAL A 50 -7.52 15.62 -7.46
C VAL A 50 -6.23 16.39 -7.78
N ILE A 51 -5.44 16.79 -6.77
CA ILE A 51 -4.14 17.45 -6.97
C ILE A 51 -3.20 16.53 -7.78
N HIS A 52 -3.10 15.25 -7.42
CA HIS A 52 -2.27 14.29 -8.16
C HIS A 52 -2.77 14.05 -9.59
N PHE A 53 -4.07 13.93 -9.79
CA PHE A 53 -4.69 13.82 -11.11
C PHE A 53 -4.34 15.04 -11.97
N SER A 54 -4.55 16.26 -11.45
CA SER A 54 -4.22 17.51 -12.13
C SER A 54 -2.73 17.64 -12.46
N LEU A 55 -1.85 17.29 -11.53
CA LEU A 55 -0.40 17.28 -11.75
C LEU A 55 -0.05 16.32 -12.89
N CYS A 56 -0.54 15.07 -12.85
CA CYS A 56 -0.30 14.09 -13.90
C CYS A 56 -0.85 14.56 -15.25
N SER A 57 -2.07 15.11 -15.32
CA SER A 57 -2.63 15.63 -16.57
C SER A 57 -1.86 16.83 -17.13
N VAL A 58 -1.33 17.71 -16.28
CA VAL A 58 -0.45 18.81 -16.72
C VAL A 58 0.86 18.26 -17.27
N ILE A 59 1.47 17.26 -16.60
CA ILE A 59 2.73 16.69 -17.10
C ILE A 59 2.51 15.88 -18.39
N VAL A 60 1.37 15.20 -18.59
CA VAL A 60 1.01 14.60 -19.91
C VAL A 60 1.12 15.65 -21.03
N ALA A 61 0.55 16.84 -20.81
CA ALA A 61 0.56 17.90 -21.82
C ALA A 61 1.99 18.40 -22.13
N PHE A 62 2.86 18.48 -21.11
CA PHE A 62 4.27 18.80 -21.31
C PHE A 62 5.05 17.66 -21.98
N SER A 63 4.88 16.41 -21.55
CA SER A 63 5.57 15.25 -22.14
C SER A 63 5.23 15.07 -23.63
N VAL A 64 3.99 15.34 -24.05
CA VAL A 64 3.63 15.36 -25.48
C VAL A 64 4.38 16.45 -26.25
N VAL A 65 4.54 17.65 -25.66
CA VAL A 65 5.34 18.74 -26.27
C VAL A 65 6.81 18.34 -26.34
N ASP A 66 7.39 17.84 -25.26
CA ASP A 66 8.77 17.36 -25.17
C ASP A 66 9.01 16.24 -26.20
N PHE A 67 8.10 15.26 -26.32
CA PHE A 67 8.16 14.20 -27.32
C PHE A 67 8.12 14.74 -28.77
N THR A 68 7.31 15.76 -29.08
CA THR A 68 7.31 16.35 -30.44
C THR A 68 8.56 17.16 -30.80
N ASN A 69 9.32 17.59 -29.79
CA ASN A 69 10.61 18.27 -29.96
C ASN A 69 11.75 17.25 -30.03
N PHE A 70 11.88 16.40 -29.01
CA PHE A 70 12.94 15.42 -28.84
C PHE A 70 12.79 14.19 -29.75
N GLY A 71 11.57 13.86 -30.18
CA GLY A 71 11.27 12.77 -31.10
C GLY A 71 12.03 12.83 -32.42
N LYS A 72 12.47 14.03 -32.82
CA LYS A 72 13.27 14.28 -34.02
C LYS A 72 14.76 13.93 -33.84
N GLU A 73 15.23 13.78 -32.62
CA GLU A 73 16.63 13.45 -32.29
C GLU A 73 16.85 11.94 -32.08
N PHE A 74 15.79 11.14 -31.91
CA PHE A 74 15.93 9.69 -31.82
C PHE A 74 16.42 9.09 -33.13
N THR A 75 17.70 8.71 -33.15
CA THR A 75 18.33 7.97 -34.26
C THR A 75 17.78 6.55 -34.44
N SER A 76 17.04 6.02 -33.46
CA SER A 76 16.48 4.66 -33.47
C SER A 76 15.02 4.64 -33.04
N LYS A 77 14.15 4.16 -33.94
CA LYS A 77 12.71 3.99 -33.71
C LYS A 77 12.37 3.05 -32.54
N LEU A 78 13.28 2.15 -32.17
CA LEU A 78 13.08 1.29 -31.00
C LEU A 78 13.12 2.08 -29.68
N PHE A 79 14.00 3.08 -29.59
CA PHE A 79 14.06 3.97 -28.41
C PHE A 79 12.86 4.90 -28.36
N GLU A 80 12.44 5.46 -29.51
CA GLU A 80 11.23 6.27 -29.64
C GLU A 80 9.97 5.52 -29.17
N ILE A 81 9.77 4.28 -29.64
CA ILE A 81 8.64 3.42 -29.23
C ILE A 81 8.73 3.08 -27.73
N MET A 82 9.92 2.73 -27.23
CA MET A 82 10.12 2.40 -25.81
C MET A 82 9.80 3.59 -24.89
N TYR A 83 10.23 4.80 -25.26
CA TYR A 83 9.93 6.04 -24.54
C TYR A 83 8.42 6.29 -24.49
N CYS A 84 7.76 6.28 -25.65
CA CYS A 84 6.31 6.49 -25.78
C CYS A 84 5.49 5.44 -25.00
N MET A 85 5.89 4.16 -25.03
CA MET A 85 5.26 3.11 -24.22
C MET A 85 5.42 3.37 -22.72
N ASN A 86 6.62 3.73 -22.27
CA ASN A 86 6.90 4.01 -20.85
C ASN A 86 6.05 5.19 -20.34
N GLU A 87 6.00 6.28 -21.10
CA GLU A 87 5.18 7.46 -20.82
C GLU A 87 3.68 7.11 -20.73
N THR A 88 3.17 6.37 -21.73
CA THR A 88 1.77 5.91 -21.76
C THR A 88 1.42 5.03 -20.54
N ILE A 89 2.33 4.13 -20.15
CA ILE A 89 2.16 3.28 -18.96
C ILE A 89 2.14 4.12 -17.68
N CYS A 90 3.01 5.13 -17.56
CA CYS A 90 3.02 6.03 -16.40
C CYS A 90 1.69 6.78 -16.24
N HIS A 91 1.12 7.28 -17.35
CA HIS A 91 -0.19 7.91 -17.35
C HIS A 91 -1.32 6.96 -16.96
N LEU A 92 -1.36 5.76 -17.57
CA LEU A 92 -2.37 4.74 -17.26
C LEU A 92 -2.32 4.33 -15.78
N ALA A 93 -1.12 4.14 -15.23
CA ALA A 93 -0.91 3.82 -13.82
C ALA A 93 -1.43 4.92 -12.89
N ALA A 94 -1.11 6.20 -13.17
CA ALA A 94 -1.58 7.33 -12.39
C ALA A 94 -3.12 7.40 -12.30
N TYR A 95 -3.81 7.26 -13.44
CA TYR A 95 -5.29 7.24 -13.46
C TYR A 95 -5.87 6.00 -12.78
N TYR A 96 -5.25 4.83 -12.98
CA TYR A 96 -5.66 3.59 -12.34
C TYR A 96 -5.59 3.67 -10.81
N TYR A 97 -4.51 4.22 -10.25
CA TYR A 97 -4.34 4.35 -8.80
C TYR A 97 -5.42 5.23 -8.14
N VAL A 98 -5.80 6.34 -8.79
CA VAL A 98 -6.91 7.19 -8.30
C VAL A 98 -8.22 6.41 -8.24
N TYR A 99 -8.57 5.69 -9.31
CA TYR A 99 -9.81 4.90 -9.36
C TYR A 99 -9.82 3.71 -8.38
N HIS A 100 -8.72 2.94 -8.34
CA HIS A 100 -8.60 1.74 -7.52
C HIS A 100 -8.76 2.03 -6.02
N VAL A 101 -8.16 3.13 -5.53
CA VAL A 101 -8.29 3.58 -4.14
C VAL A 101 -9.74 3.94 -3.80
N MET A 102 -10.46 4.63 -4.70
CA MET A 102 -11.87 4.97 -4.47
C MET A 102 -12.77 3.73 -4.40
N ARG A 103 -12.51 2.71 -5.22
CA ARG A 103 -13.33 1.49 -5.29
C ARG A 103 -13.16 0.54 -4.10
N HIS A 104 -11.98 0.52 -3.48
CA HIS A 104 -11.63 -0.44 -2.42
C HIS A 104 -11.39 0.18 -1.04
N TYR A 105 -11.73 1.46 -0.88
CA TYR A 105 -11.55 2.25 0.34
C TYR A 105 -12.07 1.56 1.61
N ASP A 106 -13.32 1.07 1.60
CA ASP A 106 -13.96 0.53 2.82
C ASP A 106 -13.40 -0.85 3.23
N LYS A 107 -12.83 -1.62 2.28
CA LYS A 107 -12.23 -2.95 2.52
C LYS A 107 -10.98 -2.90 3.39
N TRP A 108 -10.30 -1.75 3.49
CA TRP A 108 -9.14 -1.62 4.36
C TRP A 108 -9.50 -1.77 5.85
N ALA A 109 -10.61 -1.16 6.27
CA ALA A 109 -11.07 -1.24 7.66
C ALA A 109 -11.45 -2.68 8.03
N GLU A 110 -12.10 -3.40 7.12
CA GLU A 110 -12.42 -4.83 7.24
C GLU A 110 -11.16 -5.68 7.49
N LEU A 111 -10.13 -5.52 6.64
CA LEU A 111 -8.84 -6.21 6.77
C LEU A 111 -8.16 -5.91 8.12
N MET A 112 -8.12 -4.64 8.55
CA MET A 112 -7.51 -4.25 9.83
C MET A 112 -8.27 -4.83 11.04
N ASN A 113 -9.61 -4.87 10.98
CA ASN A 113 -10.44 -5.47 12.04
C ASN A 113 -10.24 -7.00 12.11
N MET A 114 -10.14 -7.68 10.96
CA MET A 114 -9.84 -9.11 10.90
C MET A 114 -8.47 -9.42 11.52
N LEU A 115 -7.45 -8.62 11.19
CA LEU A 115 -6.10 -8.75 11.75
C LEU A 115 -6.05 -8.47 13.26
N GLU A 116 -6.84 -7.51 13.76
CA GLU A 116 -6.92 -7.25 15.20
C GLU A 116 -7.60 -8.40 15.96
N SER A 117 -8.70 -8.95 15.41
CA SER A 117 -9.32 -10.18 15.93
C SER A 117 -8.33 -11.34 15.97
N LEU A 118 -7.48 -11.47 14.94
CA LEU A 118 -6.42 -12.48 14.89
C LEU A 118 -5.37 -12.25 15.99
N ASP A 119 -4.87 -11.02 16.12
CA ASP A 119 -3.91 -10.61 17.15
C ASP A 119 -4.44 -10.86 18.57
N GLN A 120 -5.71 -10.57 18.84
CA GLN A 120 -6.35 -10.81 20.14
C GLN A 120 -6.49 -12.31 20.47
N ASN A 121 -6.59 -13.18 19.47
CA ASN A 121 -6.64 -14.63 19.68
C ASN A 121 -5.24 -15.23 19.86
N ILE A 122 -4.23 -14.73 19.14
CA ILE A 122 -2.83 -15.16 19.27
C ILE A 122 -2.22 -14.65 20.59
N SER A 123 -2.44 -13.38 20.94
CA SER A 123 -1.79 -12.72 22.09
C SER A 123 -2.16 -13.30 23.47
N LYS A 124 -3.17 -14.17 23.54
CA LYS A 124 -3.52 -14.93 24.75
C LYS A 124 -2.51 -16.05 25.04
N ASP A 125 -1.90 -16.59 23.99
CA ASP A 125 -1.01 -17.74 24.06
C ASP A 125 0.45 -17.35 23.69
N MET A 126 0.67 -16.33 22.84
CA MET A 126 2.00 -15.90 22.38
C MET A 126 2.04 -14.42 21.97
N ALA A 127 3.09 -13.69 22.41
CA ALA A 127 3.29 -12.30 22.01
C ALA A 127 3.81 -12.17 20.56
N ILE A 128 3.08 -11.46 19.70
CA ILE A 128 3.51 -11.19 18.31
C ILE A 128 4.51 -10.04 18.30
N ASN A 129 5.74 -10.31 17.83
CA ASN A 129 6.76 -9.29 17.60
C ASN A 129 6.56 -8.60 16.24
N ASP A 130 5.99 -7.40 16.25
CA ASP A 130 5.83 -6.57 15.04
C ASP A 130 7.14 -5.88 14.58
N GLY A 131 8.28 -6.14 15.23
CA GLY A 131 9.58 -5.51 14.95
C GLY A 131 10.07 -5.70 13.50
N TYR A 132 9.95 -6.91 12.94
CA TYR A 132 10.32 -7.17 11.55
C TYR A 132 9.43 -6.41 10.55
N VAL A 133 8.14 -6.25 10.86
CA VAL A 133 7.20 -5.46 10.04
C VAL A 133 7.58 -3.98 10.07
N LYS A 134 8.11 -3.46 11.18
CA LYS A 134 8.66 -2.09 11.25
C LYS A 134 9.94 -1.93 10.44
N ILE A 135 10.87 -2.88 10.52
CA ILE A 135 12.13 -2.86 9.74
C ILE A 135 11.82 -2.89 8.24
N SER A 136 10.91 -3.77 7.80
CA SER A 136 10.49 -3.88 6.40
C SER A 136 9.87 -2.57 5.88
N GLN A 137 9.04 -1.88 6.67
CA GLN A 137 8.51 -0.57 6.31
C GLN A 137 9.58 0.52 6.20
N ILE A 138 10.53 0.56 7.14
CA ILE A 138 11.63 1.55 7.10
C ILE A 138 12.46 1.33 5.82
N LEU A 139 12.79 0.08 5.50
CA LEU A 139 13.51 -0.26 4.26
C LEU A 139 12.73 0.18 3.00
N ALA A 140 11.43 -0.14 2.93
CA ALA A 140 10.56 0.23 1.82
C ALA A 140 10.48 1.75 1.61
N ILE A 141 10.31 2.52 2.69
CA ILE A 141 10.26 3.99 2.64
C ILE A 141 11.63 4.55 2.20
N LEU A 142 12.74 4.03 2.72
CA LEU A 142 14.09 4.44 2.32
C LEU A 142 14.34 4.19 0.82
N VAL A 143 14.01 3.00 0.31
CA VAL A 143 14.18 2.67 -1.12
C VAL A 143 13.29 3.56 -2.00
N THR A 144 12.04 3.79 -1.60
CA THR A 144 11.12 4.72 -2.31
C THR A 144 11.70 6.14 -2.38
N LEU A 145 12.25 6.66 -1.27
CA LEU A 145 12.86 7.99 -1.23
C LEU A 145 14.15 8.06 -2.07
N LEU A 146 14.96 7.00 -2.05
CA LEU A 146 16.21 6.92 -2.81
C LEU A 146 15.93 6.91 -4.33
N CYS A 147 15.03 6.05 -4.79
CA CYS A 147 14.70 5.87 -6.21
C CYS A 147 13.78 6.99 -6.77
N GLY A 148 13.03 7.68 -5.91
CA GLY A 148 12.19 8.80 -6.30
C GLY A 148 12.89 10.16 -6.14
N PRO A 149 12.57 10.95 -5.09
CA PRO A 149 13.02 12.33 -4.95
C PRO A 149 14.55 12.50 -4.90
N VAL A 150 15.31 11.58 -4.29
CA VAL A 150 16.78 11.68 -4.25
C VAL A 150 17.38 11.47 -5.64
N SER A 151 16.87 10.51 -6.41
CA SER A 151 17.31 10.27 -7.79
C SER A 151 16.94 11.44 -8.70
N LEU A 152 15.74 12.02 -8.56
CA LEU A 152 15.33 13.23 -9.27
C LEU A 152 16.27 14.42 -8.98
N VAL A 153 16.55 14.71 -7.70
CA VAL A 153 17.47 15.80 -7.32
C VAL A 153 18.86 15.56 -7.89
N THR A 154 19.35 14.32 -7.86
CA THR A 154 20.64 13.95 -8.45
C THR A 154 20.66 14.15 -9.97
N HIS A 155 19.57 13.78 -10.66
CA HIS A 155 19.39 13.97 -12.10
C HIS A 155 19.46 15.45 -12.49
N VAL A 156 18.64 16.27 -11.82
CA VAL A 156 18.57 17.73 -12.05
C VAL A 156 19.92 18.40 -11.77
N LEU A 157 20.60 18.05 -10.67
CA LEU A 157 21.92 18.60 -10.35
C LEU A 157 22.98 18.19 -11.38
N TYR A 158 22.98 16.94 -11.82
CA TYR A 158 23.92 16.45 -12.83
C TYR A 158 23.76 17.22 -14.15
N TYR A 159 22.54 17.35 -14.67
CA TYR A 159 22.29 18.05 -15.92
C TYR A 159 22.49 19.56 -15.81
N TYR A 160 22.14 20.18 -14.68
CA TYR A 160 22.42 21.59 -14.42
C TYR A 160 23.91 21.96 -14.57
N PHE A 161 24.82 21.06 -14.21
CA PHE A 161 26.28 21.27 -14.35
C PHE A 161 26.88 20.78 -15.67
N THR A 162 26.16 19.98 -16.47
CA THR A 162 26.74 19.31 -17.67
C THR A 162 26.05 19.70 -18.98
N ALA A 163 24.71 19.73 -19.01
CA ALA A 163 23.89 20.07 -20.18
C ALA A 163 22.49 20.52 -19.70
N PRO A 164 22.32 21.82 -19.33
CA PRO A 164 21.07 22.32 -18.74
C PRO A 164 19.89 22.34 -19.72
N ASP A 165 20.17 22.23 -21.01
CA ASP A 165 19.22 22.02 -22.11
C ASP A 165 18.53 20.64 -22.09
N GLN A 166 19.05 19.68 -21.32
CA GLN A 166 18.49 18.32 -21.18
C GLN A 166 17.64 18.12 -19.91
N ILE A 167 17.17 19.20 -19.28
CA ILE A 167 16.28 19.12 -18.10
C ILE A 167 14.82 19.18 -18.56
N PHE A 168 14.11 18.06 -18.50
CA PHE A 168 12.73 17.96 -19.00
C PHE A 168 11.67 17.87 -17.90
N ALA A 169 10.45 18.31 -18.22
CA ALA A 169 9.31 18.14 -17.32
C ALA A 169 8.87 16.67 -17.22
N SER A 170 9.13 15.87 -18.27
CA SER A 170 8.90 14.42 -18.29
C SER A 170 9.72 13.66 -17.23
N ASP A 171 10.92 14.11 -16.89
CA ASP A 171 11.78 13.47 -15.87
C ASP A 171 11.13 13.51 -14.48
N LEU A 172 10.46 14.62 -14.15
CA LEU A 172 9.70 14.74 -12.91
C LEU A 172 8.62 13.65 -12.82
N LEU A 173 7.91 13.38 -13.93
CA LEU A 173 6.91 12.32 -13.97
C LEU A 173 7.57 10.95 -13.79
N LEU A 174 8.68 10.69 -14.46
CA LEU A 174 9.37 9.40 -14.41
C LEU A 174 9.75 9.02 -12.97
N TYR A 175 10.52 9.87 -12.29
CA TYR A 175 10.92 9.62 -10.90
C TYR A 175 9.73 9.59 -9.93
N TYR A 176 8.72 10.41 -10.18
CA TYR A 176 7.50 10.41 -9.39
C TYR A 176 6.70 9.09 -9.54
N THR A 177 6.51 8.61 -10.76
CA THR A 177 5.85 7.33 -11.03
C THR A 177 6.67 6.13 -10.53
N ILE A 178 8.00 6.18 -10.59
CA ILE A 178 8.88 5.19 -9.95
C ILE A 178 8.62 5.15 -8.43
N ALA A 179 8.54 6.30 -7.75
CA ALA A 179 8.22 6.35 -6.33
C ALA A 179 6.82 5.80 -6.02
N GLN A 180 5.81 6.15 -6.83
CA GLN A 180 4.43 5.67 -6.70
C GLN A 180 4.33 4.14 -6.86
N THR A 181 4.92 3.59 -7.91
CA THR A 181 4.90 2.15 -8.20
C THR A 181 5.64 1.35 -7.14
N LEU A 182 6.83 1.80 -6.71
CA LEU A 182 7.60 1.19 -5.62
C LEU A 182 6.82 1.18 -4.31
N VAL A 183 6.30 2.33 -3.84
CA VAL A 183 5.61 2.38 -2.55
C VAL A 183 4.32 1.57 -2.55
N ASN A 184 3.60 1.51 -3.69
CA ASN A 184 2.39 0.70 -3.81
C ASN A 184 2.72 -0.81 -3.72
N SER A 185 3.76 -1.26 -4.42
CA SER A 185 4.24 -2.65 -4.32
C SER A 185 4.72 -2.99 -2.92
N PHE A 186 5.53 -2.13 -2.29
CA PHE A 186 5.99 -2.36 -0.92
C PHE A 186 4.86 -2.35 0.12
N VAL A 187 3.80 -1.56 -0.05
CA VAL A 187 2.61 -1.65 0.80
C VAL A 187 1.99 -3.04 0.72
N PHE A 188 1.85 -3.60 -0.48
CA PHE A 188 1.36 -4.96 -0.67
C PHE A 188 2.29 -5.99 0.00
N ASP A 189 3.60 -5.92 -0.26
CA ASP A 189 4.59 -6.86 0.30
C ASP A 189 4.62 -6.82 1.83
N VAL A 190 4.58 -5.62 2.43
CA VAL A 190 4.55 -5.46 3.89
C VAL A 190 3.24 -6.02 4.49
N VAL A 191 2.09 -5.78 3.85
CA VAL A 191 0.80 -6.32 4.29
C VAL A 191 0.78 -7.85 4.21
N VAL A 192 1.24 -8.43 3.09
CA VAL A 192 1.36 -9.88 2.90
C VAL A 192 2.34 -10.47 3.91
N TYR A 193 3.51 -9.86 4.10
CA TYR A 193 4.49 -10.29 5.11
C TYR A 193 3.90 -10.28 6.52
N MET A 194 3.16 -9.22 6.88
CA MET A 194 2.49 -9.08 8.18
C MET A 194 1.42 -10.15 8.41
N ILE A 195 0.68 -10.53 7.37
CA ILE A 195 -0.30 -11.63 7.37
C ILE A 195 0.42 -12.98 7.53
N CYS A 196 1.43 -13.25 6.70
CA CYS A 196 2.22 -14.48 6.75
C CYS A 196 2.93 -14.68 8.11
N HIS A 197 3.40 -13.60 8.74
CA HIS A 197 3.98 -13.63 10.08
C HIS A 197 2.96 -14.10 11.14
N ARG A 198 1.72 -13.62 11.06
CA ARG A 198 0.61 -14.06 11.94
C ARG A 198 0.22 -15.52 11.71
N PHE A 199 0.13 -15.96 10.46
CA PHE A 199 -0.09 -17.39 10.15
C PHE A 199 1.06 -18.29 10.62
N ARG A 200 2.32 -17.84 10.54
CA ARG A 200 3.47 -18.58 11.10
C ARG A 200 3.36 -18.72 12.62
N ALA A 201 2.95 -17.67 13.34
CA ALA A 201 2.69 -17.75 14.77
C ALA A 201 1.55 -18.74 15.10
N ILE A 202 0.48 -18.77 14.31
CA ILE A 202 -0.61 -19.75 14.46
C ILE A 202 -0.11 -21.18 14.24
N ASN A 203 0.67 -21.44 13.20
CA ASN A 203 1.23 -22.76 12.93
C ASN A 203 2.16 -23.23 14.05
N GLU A 204 2.97 -22.31 14.61
CA GLU A 204 3.85 -22.62 15.74
C GLU A 204 3.05 -22.93 17.02
N MET A 205 1.97 -22.18 17.31
CA MET A 205 1.05 -22.55 18.40
C MET A 205 0.41 -23.93 18.17
N ILE A 206 0.00 -24.25 16.94
CA ILE A 206 -0.58 -25.56 16.59
C ILE A 206 0.45 -26.69 16.80
N ARG A 207 1.72 -26.45 16.48
CA ARG A 207 2.85 -27.39 16.68
C ARG A 207 3.10 -27.65 18.16
N GLN A 208 3.24 -26.59 18.97
CA GLN A 208 3.39 -26.70 20.42
C GLN A 208 2.19 -27.40 21.09
N LEU A 209 0.97 -27.12 20.62
CA LEU A 209 -0.23 -27.86 21.02
C LEU A 209 -0.24 -29.33 20.57
N ASN A 210 0.52 -29.72 19.54
CA ASN A 210 0.62 -31.10 19.08
C ASN A 210 1.61 -31.92 19.90
N GLU A 211 2.69 -31.26 20.34
CA GLU A 211 3.75 -31.87 21.15
C GLU A 211 3.31 -32.06 22.62
N ASN A 212 2.37 -31.24 23.13
CA ASN A 212 1.94 -31.23 24.54
C ASN A 212 0.47 -31.70 24.81
N SER A 213 -0.25 -32.31 23.85
CA SER A 213 -1.71 -32.47 23.99
C SER A 213 -2.18 -33.59 24.95
N ALA A 214 -2.61 -33.19 26.15
CA ALA A 214 -3.67 -33.89 26.88
C ALA A 214 -5.07 -33.54 26.30
N ALA A 215 -6.08 -34.40 26.53
CA ALA A 215 -7.38 -34.39 25.84
C ALA A 215 -8.13 -33.04 25.80
N TYR A 216 -7.97 -32.19 26.83
CA TYR A 216 -8.56 -30.84 26.88
C TYR A 216 -8.17 -29.96 25.68
N TRP A 217 -6.91 -30.05 25.23
CA TRP A 217 -6.40 -29.23 24.13
C TRP A 217 -6.89 -29.69 22.74
N ILE A 218 -7.28 -30.97 22.60
CA ILE A 218 -7.90 -31.50 21.37
C ILE A 218 -9.29 -30.89 21.18
N ALA A 219 -10.08 -30.80 22.26
CA ALA A 219 -11.38 -30.11 22.23
C ALA A 219 -11.22 -28.61 21.89
N LEU A 220 -10.16 -27.96 22.37
CA LEU A 220 -9.84 -26.57 22.02
C LEU A 220 -9.46 -26.41 20.54
N LYS A 221 -8.67 -27.34 19.96
CA LYS A 221 -8.36 -27.37 18.51
C LYS A 221 -9.64 -27.44 17.69
N ILE A 222 -10.54 -28.39 17.98
CA ILE A 222 -11.82 -28.54 17.26
C ILE A 222 -12.66 -27.27 17.36
N ARG A 223 -12.74 -26.64 18.54
CA ARG A 223 -13.50 -25.39 18.74
C ARG A 223 -12.90 -24.20 17.99
N ARG A 224 -11.58 -24.04 17.98
CA ARG A 224 -10.89 -22.95 17.25
C ARG A 224 -11.01 -23.13 15.73
N ILE A 225 -10.79 -24.35 15.21
CA ILE A 225 -10.94 -24.66 13.78
C ILE A 225 -12.38 -24.43 13.32
N ARG A 226 -13.39 -24.92 14.07
CA ARG A 226 -14.81 -24.68 13.75
C ARG A 226 -15.15 -23.18 13.78
N LYS A 227 -14.55 -22.39 14.67
CA LYS A 227 -14.79 -20.93 14.71
C LYS A 227 -14.16 -20.21 13.51
N LEU A 228 -12.98 -20.62 13.07
CA LEU A 228 -12.32 -20.07 11.89
C LEU A 228 -13.12 -20.40 10.61
N HIS A 229 -13.54 -21.66 10.45
CA HIS A 229 -14.29 -22.15 9.29
C HIS A 229 -15.74 -21.62 9.23
N ASN A 230 -16.41 -21.44 10.38
CA ASN A 230 -17.75 -20.84 10.39
C ASN A 230 -17.70 -19.33 10.21
N GLY A 231 -16.63 -18.65 10.65
CA GLY A 231 -16.43 -17.22 10.38
C GLY A 231 -16.43 -16.93 8.88
N THR A 232 -15.70 -17.72 8.10
CA THR A 232 -15.66 -17.62 6.63
C THR A 232 -16.96 -18.03 5.90
N CYS A 233 -17.89 -18.71 6.58
CA CYS A 233 -19.11 -19.24 5.96
C CYS A 233 -20.34 -18.33 6.14
N ILE A 234 -20.32 -17.42 7.13
CA ILE A 234 -21.42 -16.49 7.38
C ILE A 234 -21.45 -15.40 6.29
N ASP A 235 -20.28 -14.89 5.88
CA ASP A 235 -20.17 -13.86 4.84
C ASP A 235 -20.47 -14.37 3.42
N THR A 236 -20.57 -15.70 3.21
CA THR A 236 -20.96 -16.32 1.93
C THR A 236 -22.43 -16.74 1.85
N PHE A 237 -23.19 -16.65 2.95
CA PHE A 237 -24.63 -17.01 2.99
C PHE A 237 -25.59 -15.82 3.17
N LEU A 238 -25.09 -14.59 3.29
CA LEU A 238 -25.88 -13.35 3.33
C LEU A 238 -25.84 -12.55 2.01
N ALA A 239 -25.43 -13.19 0.91
CA ALA A 239 -25.37 -12.62 -0.44
C ALA A 239 -26.24 -13.41 -1.43
N VAL A 240 -27.53 -13.58 -1.08
CA VAL A 240 -28.64 -13.99 -1.97
C VAL A 240 -29.85 -13.12 -1.64
#